data_AF-A0A938FLN6-F1
#
_entry.id   AF-A0A938FLN6-F1
#
_cell.length_a   1.000
_cell.length_b   1.000
_cell.length_c   1.000
_cell.angle_alpha   90.00
_cell.angle_beta   90.00
_cell.angle_gamma   90.00
#
_symmetry.space_group_name_H-M   'P 1'
#
loop_
_entity.id
_entity.type
_entity.pdbx_description
1 polymer ?
#
loop_
_entity_poly.entity_id
_entity_poly.type
_entity_poly.pdbx_seq_one_letter_code
_entity_poly.pdbx_strand_id
1 'polypeptide(L)'
;MVATMSDLDGLRKKIDEIDAAIVELLARRMAVCKEVAGVKAETSTAVMQPQRVREVLSQRRQWAIDRKVDPDFTEQLFRILLAETHRIEIAEVRTEPAPTKTADALRSALDTVACRIDHVVVAVANLAGAIKFLTQLGFKTTPTSDASIVTADAGGVTVVLVGPGDPGVDAHLATHGSGVQHIAIEVLNAGFVQNALATAGVPLLTDVIVDNDGHEQVFTVLDPSTGVQLGFISRTGHRVPISGHNVRALFRALTKP
;
A
#
# COMPACT_ATOMS: atom_id res chain seq x y z
N MET A 1 14.20 -6.85 33.49
CA MET A 1 13.06 -7.60 34.07
C MET A 1 12.46 -8.43 32.95
N VAL A 2 12.43 -9.75 33.11
CA VAL A 2 11.85 -10.68 32.14
C VAL A 2 10.34 -10.57 32.24
N ALA A 3 9.69 -9.94 31.25
CA ALA A 3 8.23 -9.95 31.13
C ALA A 3 7.80 -11.40 30.87
N THR A 4 7.13 -12.02 31.85
CA THR A 4 6.64 -13.39 31.78
C THR A 4 5.45 -13.47 30.82
N MET A 5 5.27 -14.60 30.12
CA MET A 5 4.22 -14.86 29.11
C MET A 5 2.80 -14.45 29.52
N SER A 6 2.53 -14.28 30.83
CA SER A 6 1.27 -13.80 31.40
C SER A 6 0.85 -12.37 31.01
N ASP A 7 1.77 -11.50 30.58
CA ASP A 7 1.43 -10.12 30.18
C ASP A 7 1.00 -10.04 28.70
N LEU A 8 1.59 -10.87 27.84
CA LEU A 8 1.31 -10.85 26.40
C LEU A 8 -0.13 -11.28 26.08
N ASP A 9 -0.59 -12.37 26.68
CA ASP A 9 -1.96 -12.86 26.43
C ASP A 9 -3.01 -11.89 26.99
N GLY A 10 -2.72 -11.23 28.11
CA GLY A 10 -3.56 -10.16 28.66
C GLY A 10 -3.65 -8.95 27.75
N LEU A 11 -2.52 -8.51 27.16
CA LEU A 11 -2.48 -7.42 26.19
C LEU A 11 -3.20 -7.80 24.88
N ARG A 12 -3.03 -9.03 24.39
CA ARG A 12 -3.74 -9.54 23.21
C ARG A 12 -5.24 -9.52 23.42
N LYS A 13 -5.72 -9.97 24.58
CA LYS A 13 -7.15 -9.92 24.91
C LYS A 13 -7.69 -8.48 24.91
N LYS A 14 -6.92 -7.51 25.42
CA LYS A 14 -7.30 -6.09 25.35
C LYS A 14 -7.37 -5.58 23.90
N ILE A 15 -6.45 -6.01 23.04
CA ILE A 15 -6.51 -5.72 21.60
C ILE A 15 -7.77 -6.32 21.00
N ASP A 16 -8.07 -7.60 21.26
CA ASP A 16 -9.27 -8.27 20.75
C ASP A 16 -10.56 -7.56 21.19
N GLU A 17 -10.61 -7.06 22.44
CA GLU A 17 -11.74 -6.27 22.96
C GLU A 17 -11.89 -4.92 22.23
N ILE A 18 -10.78 -4.23 21.95
CA ILE A 18 -10.79 -2.99 21.15
C ILE A 18 -11.22 -3.28 19.71
N ASP A 19 -10.70 -4.35 19.11
CA ASP A 19 -11.00 -4.75 17.74
C ASP A 19 -12.49 -5.13 17.58
N ALA A 20 -13.05 -5.82 18.56
CA ALA A 20 -14.49 -6.08 18.62
C ALA A 20 -15.31 -4.78 18.65
N ALA A 21 -14.87 -3.78 19.43
CA ALA A 21 -15.51 -2.46 19.46
C ALA A 21 -15.35 -1.70 18.14
N ILE A 22 -14.22 -1.83 17.44
CA ILE A 22 -14.02 -1.27 16.10
C ILE A 22 -15.03 -1.88 15.12
N VAL A 23 -15.21 -3.20 15.12
CA VAL A 23 -16.20 -3.88 14.26
C VAL A 23 -17.62 -3.37 14.52
N GLU A 24 -18.00 -3.19 15.79
CA GLU A 24 -19.31 -2.63 16.15
C GLU A 24 -19.47 -1.17 15.66
N LEU A 25 -18.44 -0.34 15.81
CA LEU A 25 -18.44 1.04 15.30
C LEU A 25 -18.55 1.08 13.77
N LEU A 26 -17.91 0.14 13.07
CA LEU A 26 -18.05 0.00 11.62
C LEU A 26 -19.49 -0.36 11.24
N ALA A 27 -20.10 -1.33 11.91
CA ALA A 27 -21.49 -1.73 11.66
C ALA A 27 -22.45 -0.54 11.81
N ARG A 28 -22.31 0.22 12.91
CA ARG A 28 -23.09 1.44 13.16
C ARG A 28 -22.83 2.51 12.09
N ARG A 29 -21.58 2.72 11.69
CA ARG A 29 -21.23 3.67 10.63
C ARG A 29 -21.90 3.28 9.31
N MET A 30 -21.90 1.99 8.95
CA MET A 30 -22.53 1.50 7.73
C MET A 30 -24.06 1.68 7.74
N ALA A 31 -24.72 1.50 8.88
CA ALA A 31 -26.15 1.78 9.03
C ALA A 31 -26.47 3.25 8.74
N VAL A 32 -25.71 4.18 9.34
CA VAL A 32 -25.86 5.62 9.07
C VAL A 32 -25.55 5.96 7.61
N CYS A 33 -24.57 5.32 6.98
CA CYS A 33 -24.29 5.52 5.56
C CYS A 33 -25.48 5.14 4.66
N LYS A 34 -26.25 4.10 5.02
CA LYS A 34 -27.48 3.73 4.29
C LYS A 34 -28.59 4.77 4.46
N GLU A 35 -28.74 5.31 5.67
CA GLU A 35 -29.68 6.43 5.90
C GLU A 35 -29.29 7.65 5.08
N VAL A 36 -28.00 8.00 5.04
CA VAL A 36 -27.47 9.09 4.19
C VAL A 36 -27.74 8.82 2.71
N ALA A 37 -27.57 7.58 2.25
CA ALA A 37 -27.88 7.19 0.88
C ALA A 37 -29.37 7.44 0.55
N GLY A 38 -30.28 7.04 1.44
CA GLY A 38 -31.72 7.28 1.29
C GLY A 38 -32.06 8.77 1.20
N VAL A 39 -31.52 9.58 2.10
CA VAL A 39 -31.72 11.05 2.08
C VAL A 39 -31.16 11.67 0.80
N LYS A 40 -29.99 11.22 0.31
CA LYS A 40 -29.41 11.73 -0.95
C LYS A 40 -30.27 11.38 -2.16
N ALA A 41 -30.84 10.17 -2.19
CA ALA A 41 -31.73 9.72 -3.25
C ALA A 41 -33.02 10.57 -3.29
N GLU A 42 -33.62 10.83 -2.13
CA GLU A 42 -34.82 11.68 -2.01
C GLU A 42 -34.55 13.14 -2.41
N THR A 43 -33.38 13.67 -2.07
CA THR A 43 -33.02 15.07 -2.32
C THR A 43 -32.29 15.32 -3.65
N SER A 44 -32.12 14.29 -4.49
CA SER A 44 -31.31 14.35 -5.73
C SER A 44 -29.88 14.87 -5.50
N THR A 45 -29.32 14.61 -4.33
CA THR A 45 -27.97 15.02 -3.97
C THR A 45 -26.95 14.05 -4.58
N ALA A 46 -25.89 14.59 -5.19
CA ALA A 46 -24.84 13.76 -5.77
C ALA A 46 -24.17 12.84 -4.72
N VAL A 47 -23.97 11.57 -5.10
CA VAL A 47 -23.25 10.53 -4.32
C VAL A 47 -21.85 11.03 -3.98
N MET A 48 -21.09 11.47 -4.99
CA MET A 48 -19.72 11.95 -4.84
C MET A 48 -19.66 13.47 -4.72
N GLN A 49 -19.19 13.95 -3.57
CA GLN A 49 -19.01 15.37 -3.26
C GLN A 49 -17.54 15.62 -2.89
N PRO A 50 -16.68 16.07 -3.83
CA PRO A 50 -15.23 16.16 -3.61
C PRO A 50 -14.84 17.02 -2.40
N GLN A 51 -15.56 18.12 -2.20
CA GLN A 51 -15.31 19.04 -1.09
C GLN A 51 -15.57 18.36 0.26
N ARG A 52 -16.65 17.58 0.36
CA ARG A 52 -16.96 16.80 1.56
C ARG A 52 -15.89 15.74 1.86
N VAL A 53 -15.39 15.06 0.83
CA VAL A 53 -14.28 14.10 0.99
C VAL A 53 -13.04 14.79 1.55
N ARG A 54 -12.66 15.95 1.00
CA ARG A 54 -11.51 16.73 1.49
C ARG A 54 -11.68 17.16 2.94
N GLU A 55 -12.85 17.69 3.31
CA GLU A 55 -13.15 18.09 4.69
C GLU A 55 -13.11 16.92 5.65
N VAL A 56 -13.69 15.78 5.26
CA VAL A 56 -13.68 14.57 6.09
C VAL A 56 -12.23 14.18 6.34
N LEU A 57 -11.44 13.96 5.30
CA LEU A 57 -10.05 13.51 5.46
C LEU A 57 -9.21 14.50 6.26
N SER A 58 -9.30 15.80 5.97
CA SER A 58 -8.59 16.85 6.72
C SER A 58 -8.91 16.80 8.22
N GLN A 59 -10.20 16.71 8.58
CA GLN A 59 -10.60 16.63 9.99
C GLN A 59 -10.09 15.34 10.67
N ARG A 60 -10.08 14.20 9.97
CA ARG A 60 -9.64 12.92 10.58
C ARG A 60 -8.14 12.89 10.78
N ARG A 61 -7.36 13.51 9.87
CA ARG A 61 -5.93 13.77 10.09
C ARG A 61 -5.72 14.61 11.34
N GLN A 62 -6.49 15.68 11.52
CA GLN A 62 -6.37 16.52 12.71
C GLN A 62 -6.69 15.73 13.99
N TRP A 63 -7.76 14.92 14.00
CA TRP A 63 -8.08 14.07 15.14
C TRP A 63 -6.97 13.06 15.47
N ALA A 64 -6.33 12.51 14.45
CA ALA A 64 -5.19 11.61 14.63
C ALA A 64 -4.03 12.34 15.33
N ILE A 65 -3.68 13.53 14.85
CA ILE A 65 -2.65 14.39 15.45
C ILE A 65 -2.96 14.67 16.92
N ASP A 66 -4.18 15.09 17.23
CA ASP A 66 -4.63 15.42 18.58
C ASP A 66 -4.56 14.21 19.52
N ARG A 67 -4.75 13.00 18.98
CA ARG A 67 -4.71 11.73 19.70
C ARG A 67 -3.36 11.02 19.64
N LYS A 68 -2.34 11.63 19.03
CA LYS A 68 -1.00 11.05 18.82
C LYS A 68 -1.05 9.72 18.07
N VAL A 69 -2.00 9.60 17.15
CA VAL A 69 -2.08 8.52 16.16
C VAL A 69 -1.48 9.04 14.85
N ASP A 70 -0.84 8.15 14.09
CA ASP A 70 -0.30 8.51 12.78
C ASP A 70 -1.42 9.04 11.84
N PRO A 71 -1.30 10.29 11.34
CA PRO A 71 -2.32 10.91 10.51
C PRO A 71 -2.44 10.29 9.12
N ASP A 72 -1.34 9.76 8.56
CA ASP A 72 -1.35 9.13 7.24
C ASP A 72 -1.99 7.73 7.31
N PHE A 73 -1.70 6.97 8.38
CA PHE A 73 -2.41 5.73 8.70
C PHE A 73 -3.91 5.96 8.86
N THR A 74 -4.28 6.98 9.65
CA THR A 74 -5.69 7.32 9.88
C THR A 74 -6.36 7.72 8.56
N GLU A 75 -5.71 8.54 7.74
CA GLU A 75 -6.25 8.91 6.44
C GLU A 75 -6.45 7.70 5.52
N GLN A 76 -5.48 6.78 5.44
CA GLN A 76 -5.58 5.55 4.65
C GLN A 76 -6.80 4.72 5.09
N LEU A 77 -6.98 4.51 6.39
CA LEU A 77 -8.15 3.82 6.93
C LEU A 77 -9.45 4.52 6.50
N PHE A 78 -9.54 5.83 6.69
CA PHE A 78 -10.76 6.57 6.34
C PHE A 78 -11.03 6.64 4.83
N ARG A 79 -10.00 6.56 3.98
CA ARG A 79 -10.18 6.41 2.53
C ARG A 79 -10.83 5.08 2.18
N ILE A 80 -10.42 3.98 2.82
CA ILE A 80 -11.07 2.66 2.66
C ILE A 80 -12.53 2.74 3.12
N LEU A 81 -12.79 3.36 4.27
CA LEU A 81 -14.15 3.54 4.78
C LEU A 81 -15.04 4.41 3.88
N LEU A 82 -14.48 5.43 3.23
CA LEU A 82 -15.20 6.27 2.28
C LEU A 82 -15.47 5.53 0.97
N ALA A 83 -14.52 4.75 0.47
CA ALA A 83 -14.71 3.90 -0.70
C ALA A 83 -15.86 2.92 -0.49
N GLU A 84 -15.91 2.27 0.68
CA GLU A 84 -17.01 1.37 1.03
C GLU A 84 -18.36 2.10 1.16
N THR A 85 -18.37 3.32 1.72
CA THR A 85 -19.56 4.18 1.75
C THR A 85 -20.08 4.44 0.34
N HIS A 86 -19.22 4.86 -0.60
CA HIS A 86 -19.64 5.10 -1.98
C HIS A 86 -20.17 3.83 -2.64
N ARG A 87 -19.54 2.67 -2.39
CA ARG A 87 -20.03 1.39 -2.92
C ARG A 87 -21.45 1.07 -2.42
N ILE A 88 -21.72 1.29 -1.13
CA ILE A 88 -23.06 1.08 -0.55
C ILE A 88 -24.08 2.08 -1.11
N GLU A 89 -23.71 3.36 -1.24
CA GLU A 89 -24.58 4.40 -1.81
C GLU A 89 -24.98 4.09 -3.25
N ILE A 90 -24.13 3.42 -4.03
CA ILE A 90 -24.41 3.03 -5.43
C ILE A 90 -25.16 1.70 -5.51
N ALA A 91 -24.78 0.71 -4.69
CA ALA A 91 -25.30 -0.64 -4.82
C ALA A 91 -26.73 -0.80 -4.28
N GLU A 92 -27.16 0.05 -3.33
CA GLU A 92 -28.41 0.00 -2.54
C GLU A 92 -28.60 -1.31 -1.72
N VAL A 93 -28.36 -2.49 -2.31
CA VAL A 93 -28.42 -3.82 -1.70
C VAL A 93 -27.24 -4.71 -2.16
N ARG A 94 -26.58 -5.41 -1.23
CA ARG A 94 -25.67 -6.51 -1.57
C ARG A 94 -26.48 -7.72 -2.03
N THR A 95 -26.33 -8.12 -3.29
CA THR A 95 -26.95 -9.34 -3.85
C THR A 95 -26.06 -10.58 -3.74
N GLU A 96 -24.77 -10.39 -3.46
CA GLU A 96 -23.82 -11.50 -3.30
C GLU A 96 -24.00 -12.24 -1.97
N PRO A 97 -23.86 -13.57 -1.96
CA PRO A 97 -23.93 -14.35 -0.74
C PRO A 97 -22.90 -13.88 0.28
N ALA A 98 -23.26 -13.96 1.58
CA ALA A 98 -22.30 -13.69 2.62
C ALA A 98 -21.11 -14.66 2.48
N PRO A 99 -19.86 -14.19 2.60
CA PRO A 99 -18.70 -15.07 2.54
C PRO A 99 -18.84 -16.17 3.59
N THR A 100 -18.52 -17.41 3.21
CA THR A 100 -18.60 -18.56 4.10
C THR A 100 -17.60 -18.39 5.24
N LYS A 101 -18.01 -18.70 6.48
CA LYS A 101 -17.11 -18.76 7.66
C LYS A 101 -16.17 -19.97 7.62
N THR A 102 -15.67 -20.35 6.46
CA THR A 102 -14.56 -21.29 6.37
C THR A 102 -13.30 -20.50 6.66
N ALA A 103 -12.79 -20.64 7.89
CA ALA A 103 -11.39 -20.37 8.19
C ALA A 103 -10.58 -21.40 7.38
N ASP A 104 -10.40 -21.12 6.10
CA ASP A 104 -9.79 -22.06 5.18
C ASP A 104 -8.34 -22.28 5.62
N ALA A 105 -8.01 -23.52 6.02
CA ALA A 105 -6.66 -23.92 6.39
C ALA A 105 -5.68 -23.91 5.18
N LEU A 106 -6.17 -23.48 4.01
CA LEU A 106 -5.48 -23.38 2.73
C LEU A 106 -5.17 -21.93 2.31
N ARG A 107 -5.29 -20.94 3.21
CA ARG A 107 -4.81 -19.58 2.90
C ARG A 107 -3.33 -19.63 2.55
N SER A 108 -2.96 -19.09 1.39
CA SER A 108 -1.55 -19.04 1.00
C SER A 108 -0.77 -18.20 2.02
N ALA A 109 0.53 -18.44 2.13
CA ALA A 109 1.38 -17.62 3.00
C ALA A 109 1.27 -16.13 2.65
N LEU A 110 1.05 -15.80 1.37
CA LEU A 110 0.85 -14.42 0.95
C LEU A 110 -0.48 -13.84 1.42
N ASP A 111 -1.58 -14.61 1.39
CA ASP A 111 -2.89 -14.18 1.93
C ASP A 111 -2.83 -13.85 3.42
N THR A 112 -1.90 -14.46 4.15
CA THR A 112 -1.71 -14.23 5.59
C THR A 112 -1.08 -12.87 5.91
N VAL A 113 -0.25 -12.34 5.01
CA VAL A 113 0.62 -11.18 5.33
C VAL A 113 0.52 -10.01 4.36
N ALA A 114 -0.05 -10.19 3.16
CA ALA A 114 -0.21 -9.12 2.19
C ALA A 114 -1.25 -8.09 2.66
N CYS A 115 -0.90 -6.81 2.55
CA CYS A 115 -1.73 -5.70 3.02
C CYS A 115 -2.35 -4.92 1.85
N ARG A 116 -1.51 -4.49 0.89
CA ARG A 116 -1.92 -3.73 -0.31
C ARG A 116 -0.79 -3.68 -1.33
N ILE A 117 -1.05 -3.13 -2.51
CA ILE A 117 0.02 -2.57 -3.34
C ILE A 117 0.59 -1.35 -2.61
N ASP A 118 1.88 -1.36 -2.30
CA ASP A 118 2.56 -0.24 -1.64
C ASP A 118 2.89 0.86 -2.64
N HIS A 119 3.51 0.50 -3.76
CA HIS A 119 3.88 1.41 -4.83
C HIS A 119 4.14 0.67 -6.14
N VAL A 120 4.14 1.42 -7.24
CA VAL A 120 4.55 0.95 -8.56
C VAL A 120 5.78 1.75 -9.00
N VAL A 121 6.85 1.05 -9.38
CA VAL A 121 8.06 1.68 -9.90
C VAL A 121 8.01 1.69 -11.42
N VAL A 122 8.25 2.85 -12.02
CA VAL A 122 8.23 3.07 -13.46
C VAL A 122 9.57 3.64 -13.90
N ALA A 123 10.31 2.85 -14.68
CA ALA A 123 11.52 3.32 -15.34
C ALA A 123 11.14 4.19 -16.54
N VAL A 124 11.73 5.38 -16.65
CA VAL A 124 11.38 6.37 -17.67
C VAL A 124 12.62 6.96 -18.33
N ALA A 125 12.67 6.94 -19.66
CA ALA A 125 13.75 7.55 -20.43
C ALA A 125 13.72 9.09 -20.36
N ASN A 126 12.52 9.68 -20.18
CA ASN A 126 12.33 11.12 -20.02
C ASN A 126 11.63 11.41 -18.67
N LEU A 127 12.44 11.52 -17.62
CA LEU A 127 11.96 11.78 -16.27
C LEU A 127 11.15 13.09 -16.16
N ALA A 128 11.64 14.17 -16.77
CA ALA A 128 10.95 15.47 -16.75
C ALA A 128 9.56 15.39 -17.41
N GLY A 129 9.45 14.67 -18.52
CA GLY A 129 8.17 14.42 -19.20
C GLY A 129 7.20 13.60 -18.34
N ALA A 130 7.69 12.55 -17.68
CA ALA A 130 6.88 11.72 -16.79
C ALA A 130 6.39 12.48 -15.55
N ILE A 131 7.24 13.29 -14.92
CA ILE A 131 6.88 14.19 -13.81
C ILE A 131 5.76 15.14 -14.25
N LYS A 132 5.91 15.76 -15.42
CA LYS A 132 4.91 16.68 -15.98
C LYS A 132 3.57 15.98 -16.19
N PHE A 133 3.58 14.79 -16.77
CA PHE A 133 2.38 13.99 -17.00
C PHE A 133 1.65 13.65 -15.69
N LEU A 134 2.35 13.10 -14.69
CA LEU A 134 1.71 12.76 -13.41
C LEU A 134 1.21 14.00 -12.66
N THR A 135 1.95 15.11 -12.72
CA THR A 135 1.50 16.39 -12.14
C THR A 135 0.22 16.89 -12.81
N GLN A 136 0.05 16.71 -14.13
CA GLN A 136 -1.19 17.05 -14.85
C GLN A 136 -2.39 16.19 -14.41
N LEU A 137 -2.15 14.94 -13.99
CA LEU A 137 -3.16 14.07 -13.39
C LEU A 137 -3.48 14.43 -11.93
N GLY A 138 -2.75 15.38 -11.33
CA GLY A 138 -2.95 15.84 -9.96
C GLY A 138 -2.10 15.11 -8.92
N PHE A 139 -1.11 14.32 -9.33
CA PHE A 139 -0.14 13.76 -8.38
C PHE A 139 0.76 14.86 -7.81
N LYS A 140 1.03 14.78 -6.51
CA LYS A 140 2.09 15.57 -5.88
C LYS A 140 3.41 14.84 -6.10
N THR A 141 4.36 15.49 -6.75
CA THR A 141 5.69 14.92 -6.97
C THR A 141 6.69 15.43 -5.93
N THR A 142 7.51 14.52 -5.40
CA THR A 142 8.53 14.81 -4.38
C THR A 142 9.84 14.14 -4.79
N PRO A 143 10.92 14.92 -5.02
CA PRO A 143 12.24 14.36 -5.27
C PRO A 143 12.74 13.56 -4.06
N THR A 144 13.44 12.45 -4.31
CA THR A 144 14.13 11.72 -3.25
C THR A 144 15.55 12.27 -3.04
N SER A 145 16.34 11.62 -2.16
CA SER A 145 17.77 11.89 -2.03
C SER A 145 18.57 11.56 -3.31
N ASP A 146 18.02 10.72 -4.19
CA ASP A 146 18.54 10.50 -5.54
C ASP A 146 17.79 11.41 -6.53
N ALA A 147 18.51 12.31 -7.18
CA ALA A 147 17.93 13.33 -8.07
C ALA A 147 17.23 12.73 -9.31
N SER A 148 17.52 11.50 -9.68
CA SER A 148 16.86 10.79 -10.78
C SER A 148 15.67 9.95 -10.33
N ILE A 149 15.33 9.97 -9.04
CA ILE A 149 14.19 9.25 -8.48
C ILE A 149 13.22 10.24 -7.84
N VAL A 150 11.95 10.14 -8.26
CA VAL A 150 10.88 11.03 -7.81
C VAL A 150 9.68 10.18 -7.39
N THR A 151 9.15 10.41 -6.19
CA THR A 151 7.86 9.83 -5.80
C THR A 151 6.73 10.73 -6.29
N ALA A 152 5.64 10.12 -6.72
CA ALA A 152 4.42 10.79 -7.12
C ALA A 152 3.27 10.17 -6.34
N ASP A 153 2.60 11.00 -5.53
CA ASP A 153 1.57 10.56 -4.59
C ASP A 153 0.22 11.21 -4.89
N ALA A 154 -0.83 10.40 -4.95
CA ALA A 154 -2.22 10.87 -5.08
C ALA A 154 -3.19 9.95 -4.33
N GLY A 155 -3.80 10.46 -3.27
CA GLY A 155 -4.92 9.78 -2.61
C GLY A 155 -4.61 8.40 -2.02
N GLY A 156 -3.36 8.14 -1.62
CA GLY A 156 -2.90 6.83 -1.15
C GLY A 156 -2.35 5.92 -2.24
N VAL A 157 -2.29 6.40 -3.49
CA VAL A 157 -1.60 5.74 -4.60
C VAL A 157 -0.21 6.34 -4.77
N THR A 158 0.79 5.48 -4.89
CA THR A 158 2.20 5.87 -5.00
C THR A 158 2.81 5.32 -6.27
N VAL A 159 3.37 6.21 -7.10
CA VAL A 159 4.18 5.86 -8.26
C VAL A 159 5.59 6.40 -8.04
N VAL A 160 6.61 5.57 -8.27
CA VAL A 160 8.01 5.98 -8.17
C VAL A 160 8.59 6.03 -9.58
N LEU A 161 8.96 7.22 -10.02
CA LEU A 161 9.62 7.43 -11.30
C LEU A 161 11.12 7.29 -11.14
N VAL A 162 11.76 6.51 -12.02
CA VAL A 162 13.20 6.30 -12.04
C VAL A 162 13.74 6.69 -13.41
N GLY A 163 14.53 7.74 -13.44
CA GLY A 163 15.18 8.26 -14.63
C GLY A 163 16.57 7.66 -14.90
N PRO A 164 17.14 7.95 -16.08
CA PRO A 164 18.49 7.52 -16.46
C PRO A 164 19.57 8.17 -15.59
N GLY A 165 20.81 7.66 -15.70
CA GLY A 165 21.98 8.16 -14.98
C GLY A 165 22.58 7.16 -13.97
N ASP A 166 22.07 5.93 -13.96
CA ASP A 166 22.66 4.79 -13.25
C ASP A 166 22.83 3.63 -14.24
N PRO A 167 23.97 2.92 -14.25
CA PRO A 167 24.23 1.86 -15.22
C PRO A 167 23.15 0.76 -15.26
N GLY A 168 22.53 0.42 -14.13
CA GLY A 168 21.49 -0.61 -14.07
C GLY A 168 20.15 -0.13 -14.62
N VAL A 169 19.80 1.12 -14.34
CA VAL A 169 18.60 1.74 -14.95
C VAL A 169 18.80 1.97 -16.44
N ASP A 170 19.97 2.46 -16.85
CA ASP A 170 20.28 2.74 -18.25
C ASP A 170 20.27 1.44 -19.08
N ALA A 171 20.84 0.35 -18.55
CA ALA A 171 20.76 -0.96 -19.17
C ALA A 171 19.31 -1.47 -19.26
N HIS A 172 18.53 -1.35 -18.18
CA HIS A 172 17.13 -1.75 -18.18
C HIS A 172 16.32 -0.98 -19.25
N LEU A 173 16.49 0.34 -19.31
CA LEU A 173 15.83 1.21 -20.30
C LEU A 173 16.27 0.88 -21.73
N ALA A 174 17.54 0.55 -21.95
CA ALA A 174 18.03 0.15 -23.27
C ALA A 174 17.40 -1.16 -23.76
N THR A 175 17.16 -2.11 -22.85
CA THR A 175 16.55 -3.41 -23.17
C THR A 175 15.02 -3.36 -23.27
N HIS A 176 14.36 -2.66 -22.36
CA HIS A 176 12.90 -2.74 -22.19
C HIS A 176 12.15 -1.45 -22.54
N GLY A 177 12.86 -0.33 -22.72
CA GLY A 177 12.24 0.98 -22.86
C GLY A 177 11.64 1.50 -21.55
N SER A 178 10.78 2.51 -21.65
CA SER A 178 10.05 3.05 -20.49
C SER A 178 8.86 2.16 -20.13
N GLY A 179 8.62 1.93 -18.85
CA GLY A 179 7.53 1.07 -18.40
C GLY A 179 7.55 0.78 -16.91
N VAL A 180 6.52 0.05 -16.46
CA VAL A 180 6.50 -0.49 -15.09
C VAL A 180 7.65 -1.48 -14.95
N GLN A 181 8.53 -1.23 -14.00
CA GLN A 181 9.67 -2.10 -13.74
C GLN A 181 9.32 -3.14 -12.66
N HIS A 182 8.67 -2.73 -11.58
CA HIS A 182 8.10 -3.66 -10.61
C HIS A 182 6.87 -3.09 -9.88
N ILE A 183 6.10 -4.00 -9.30
CA ILE A 183 4.98 -3.71 -8.41
C ILE A 183 5.37 -4.18 -7.01
N ALA A 184 5.31 -3.28 -6.02
CA ALA A 184 5.61 -3.61 -4.64
C ALA A 184 4.33 -3.91 -3.86
N ILE A 185 4.33 -5.02 -3.11
CA ILE A 185 3.26 -5.44 -2.21
C ILE A 185 3.73 -5.20 -0.78
N GLU A 186 2.97 -4.42 0.00
CA GLU A 186 3.23 -4.27 1.43
C GLU A 186 2.88 -5.58 2.15
N VAL A 187 3.79 -6.05 3.00
CA VAL A 187 3.65 -7.27 3.78
C VAL A 187 4.00 -7.04 5.24
N LEU A 188 3.33 -7.77 6.13
CA LEU A 188 3.56 -7.67 7.59
C LEU A 188 4.98 -8.08 7.99
N ASN A 189 5.64 -8.95 7.21
CA ASN A 189 7.00 -9.42 7.47
C ASN A 189 7.67 -9.91 6.16
N ALA A 190 8.76 -9.26 5.73
CA ALA A 190 9.41 -9.61 4.46
C ALA A 190 10.15 -10.96 4.53
N GLY A 191 10.80 -11.27 5.67
CA GLY A 191 11.49 -12.55 5.87
C GLY A 191 10.55 -13.76 5.83
N PHE A 192 9.35 -13.64 6.39
CA PHE A 192 8.31 -14.66 6.31
C PHE A 192 7.92 -14.93 4.85
N VAL A 193 7.74 -13.86 4.06
CA VAL A 193 7.40 -13.98 2.63
C VAL A 193 8.54 -14.60 1.85
N GLN A 194 9.80 -14.21 2.09
CA GLN A 194 10.96 -14.84 1.46
C GLN A 194 10.96 -16.36 1.71
N ASN A 195 10.77 -16.79 2.96
CA ASN A 195 10.73 -18.21 3.30
C ASN A 195 9.58 -18.95 2.61
N ALA A 196 8.40 -18.32 2.55
CA ALA A 196 7.24 -18.88 1.88
C ALA A 196 7.46 -19.04 0.36
N LEU A 197 8.03 -18.01 -0.28
CA LEU A 197 8.35 -18.02 -1.71
C LEU A 197 9.40 -19.08 -2.03
N ALA A 198 10.45 -19.19 -1.22
CA ALA A 198 11.47 -20.22 -1.36
C ALA A 198 10.88 -21.63 -1.22
N THR A 199 9.99 -21.84 -0.25
CA THR A 199 9.28 -23.12 -0.04
C THR A 199 8.40 -23.48 -1.25
N ALA A 200 7.78 -22.47 -1.87
CA ALA A 200 6.97 -22.63 -3.08
C ALA A 200 7.81 -22.74 -4.37
N GLY A 201 9.14 -22.67 -4.29
CA GLY A 201 10.04 -22.73 -5.45
C GLY A 201 10.01 -21.48 -6.33
N VAL A 202 9.56 -20.34 -5.80
CA VAL A 202 9.54 -19.07 -6.54
C VAL A 202 10.96 -18.48 -6.57
N PRO A 203 11.54 -18.23 -7.76
CA PRO A 203 12.88 -17.67 -7.88
C PRO A 203 12.95 -16.22 -7.40
N LEU A 204 13.89 -15.95 -6.49
CA LEU A 204 14.17 -14.64 -5.95
C LEU A 204 15.37 -14.01 -6.63
N LEU A 205 15.30 -12.69 -6.84
CA LEU A 205 16.41 -11.89 -7.34
C LEU A 205 17.36 -11.46 -6.21
N THR A 206 16.80 -11.24 -5.02
CA THR A 206 17.54 -10.78 -3.85
C THR A 206 17.10 -11.55 -2.61
N ASP A 207 17.99 -11.65 -1.62
CA ASP A 207 17.55 -11.86 -0.23
C ASP A 207 16.87 -10.58 0.31
N VAL A 208 16.37 -10.63 1.54
CA VAL A 208 15.85 -9.45 2.25
C VAL A 208 16.94 -8.38 2.34
N ILE A 209 16.67 -7.22 1.76
CA ILE A 209 17.46 -6.00 1.85
C ILE A 209 16.81 -5.10 2.89
N VAL A 210 17.61 -4.49 3.76
CA VAL A 210 17.14 -3.54 4.77
C VAL A 210 17.81 -2.19 4.52
N ASP A 211 17.03 -1.12 4.40
CA ASP A 211 17.60 0.23 4.30
C ASP A 211 17.81 0.90 5.67
N ASN A 212 18.36 2.12 5.63
CA ASN A 212 18.66 2.91 6.83
C ASN A 212 17.41 3.28 7.64
N ASP A 213 16.23 3.24 7.03
CA ASP A 213 14.95 3.56 7.65
C ASP A 213 14.24 2.30 8.18
N GLY A 214 14.87 1.13 8.04
CA GLY A 214 14.36 -0.16 8.47
C GLY A 214 13.32 -0.75 7.52
N HIS A 215 13.24 -0.30 6.27
CA HIS A 215 12.37 -0.95 5.28
C HIS A 215 13.03 -2.24 4.81
N GLU A 216 12.35 -3.35 5.02
CA GLU A 216 12.76 -4.67 4.55
C GLU A 216 12.14 -4.94 3.19
N GLN A 217 12.92 -5.37 2.20
CA GLN A 217 12.42 -5.67 0.86
C GLN A 217 13.01 -6.95 0.28
N VAL A 218 12.19 -7.70 -0.44
CA VAL A 218 12.61 -8.86 -1.24
C VAL A 218 11.99 -8.78 -2.63
N PHE A 219 12.75 -9.15 -3.66
CA PHE A 219 12.29 -9.09 -5.04
C PHE A 219 12.30 -10.46 -5.69
N THR A 220 11.26 -10.77 -6.44
CA THR A 220 11.27 -11.91 -7.36
C THR A 220 12.14 -11.60 -8.57
N VAL A 221 12.51 -12.63 -9.32
CA VAL A 221 12.92 -12.42 -10.72
C VAL A 221 11.73 -11.91 -11.54
N LEU A 222 12.02 -11.39 -12.74
CA LEU A 222 10.99 -11.09 -13.73
C LEU A 222 10.32 -12.41 -14.15
N ASP A 223 9.01 -12.53 -13.96
CA ASP A 223 8.29 -13.68 -14.47
C ASP A 223 8.14 -13.58 -16.01
N PRO A 224 8.70 -14.52 -16.79
CA PRO A 224 8.65 -14.46 -18.24
C PRO A 224 7.23 -14.64 -18.80
N SER A 225 6.32 -15.23 -18.03
CA SER A 225 4.95 -15.51 -18.49
C SER A 225 4.07 -14.26 -18.42
N THR A 226 4.17 -13.48 -17.34
CA THR A 226 3.38 -12.28 -17.11
C THR A 226 4.12 -11.00 -17.49
N GLY A 227 5.45 -11.04 -17.58
CA GLY A 227 6.29 -9.85 -17.74
C GLY A 227 6.29 -8.96 -16.48
N VAL A 228 5.88 -9.49 -15.33
CA VAL A 228 5.80 -8.74 -14.07
C VAL A 228 6.92 -9.16 -13.13
N GLN A 229 7.55 -8.17 -12.53
CA GLN A 229 8.42 -8.35 -11.37
C GLN A 229 7.71 -7.87 -10.11
N LEU A 230 7.73 -8.68 -9.05
CA LEU A 230 7.13 -8.34 -7.76
C LEU A 230 8.21 -8.01 -6.74
N GLY A 231 7.96 -6.95 -5.97
CA GLY A 231 8.65 -6.66 -4.72
C GLY A 231 7.72 -6.88 -3.54
N PHE A 232 8.25 -7.32 -2.42
CA PHE A 232 7.53 -7.40 -1.15
C PHE A 232 8.25 -6.51 -0.14
N ILE A 233 7.53 -5.56 0.46
CA ILE A 233 8.09 -4.56 1.37
C ILE A 233 7.42 -4.66 2.74
N SER A 234 8.23 -4.70 3.80
CA SER A 234 7.76 -4.49 5.17
C SER A 234 8.36 -3.19 5.72
N ARG A 235 7.50 -2.28 6.18
CA ARG A 235 7.92 -1.00 6.75
C ARG A 235 7.95 -1.13 8.27
N THR A 236 9.01 -1.72 8.81
CA THR A 236 9.15 -1.99 10.26
C THR A 236 9.66 -0.77 11.04
N GLY A 237 10.14 0.28 10.36
CA GLY A 237 10.57 1.56 10.93
C GLY A 237 9.60 2.72 10.71
N HIS A 238 10.14 3.93 10.54
CA HIS A 238 9.33 5.12 10.29
C HIS A 238 8.64 5.05 8.92
N ARG A 239 7.40 5.57 8.83
CA ARG A 239 6.68 5.77 7.55
C ARG A 239 7.30 6.91 6.75
N VAL A 240 8.55 6.73 6.34
CA VAL A 240 9.22 7.63 5.39
C VAL A 240 8.96 7.16 3.96
N PRO A 241 8.93 8.08 2.98
CA PRO A 241 8.87 7.72 1.57
C PRO A 241 9.96 6.70 1.22
N ILE A 242 9.73 5.89 0.19
CA ILE A 242 10.74 4.92 -0.22
C ILE A 242 12.06 5.63 -0.53
N SER A 243 13.15 5.10 0.01
CA SER A 243 14.47 5.64 -0.22
C SER A 243 14.94 5.32 -1.65
N GLY A 244 15.66 6.24 -2.29
CA GLY A 244 16.28 5.97 -3.59
C GLY A 244 17.26 4.78 -3.52
N HIS A 245 17.86 4.54 -2.34
CA HIS A 245 18.75 3.40 -2.09
C HIS A 245 18.07 2.06 -2.38
N ASN A 246 16.85 1.89 -1.88
CA ASN A 246 16.05 0.68 -2.03
C ASN A 246 15.66 0.42 -3.48
N VAL A 247 15.19 1.45 -4.18
CA VAL A 247 14.88 1.38 -5.60
C VAL A 247 16.12 0.97 -6.42
N ARG A 248 17.29 1.54 -6.11
CA ARG A 248 18.57 1.21 -6.76
C ARG A 248 19.08 -0.18 -6.44
N ALA A 249 18.75 -0.73 -5.28
CA ALA A 249 19.21 -2.06 -4.89
C ALA A 249 18.74 -3.14 -5.88
N LEU A 250 17.50 -3.01 -6.37
CA LEU A 250 16.97 -3.88 -7.42
C LEU A 250 17.76 -3.76 -8.73
N PHE A 251 17.95 -2.55 -9.25
CA PHE A 251 18.66 -2.36 -10.52
C PHE A 251 20.10 -2.87 -10.47
N ARG A 252 20.77 -2.73 -9.33
CA ARG A 252 22.10 -3.31 -9.09
C ARG A 252 22.08 -4.83 -9.02
N ALA A 253 21.00 -5.43 -8.51
CA ALA A 253 20.85 -6.89 -8.51
C ALA A 253 20.62 -7.44 -9.93
N LEU A 254 19.89 -6.70 -10.78
CA LEU A 254 19.68 -7.06 -12.20
C LEU A 254 20.97 -7.02 -13.04
N THR A 255 21.98 -6.25 -12.62
CA THR A 255 23.26 -6.13 -13.35
C THR A 255 24.37 -7.01 -12.81
N LYS A 256 24.12 -7.80 -11.75
CA LYS A 256 25.10 -8.81 -11.32
C LYS A 256 25.21 -9.89 -12.41
N PRO A 257 26.44 -10.26 -12.80
CA PRO A 257 26.69 -11.26 -13.84
C PRO A 257 26.23 -12.66 -13.43
#